data_AF-A0A8T6QIY4-F1
#
_entry.id   AF-A0A8T6QIY4-F1
#
_cell.length_a   1.000
_cell.length_b   1.000
_cell.length_c   1.000
_cell.angle_alpha   90.00
_cell.angle_beta   90.00
_cell.angle_gamma   90.00
#
_symmetry.space_group_name_H-M   'P 1'
#
loop_
_entity.id
_entity.type
_entity.pdbx_description
1 polymer ?
#
loop_
_entity_poly.entity_id
_entity_poly.type
_entity_poly.pdbx_seq_one_letter_code
_entity_poly.pdbx_strand_id
1 'polypeptide(L)'
;MSSLNIKQGSDAHFSEYPLASPSNNEIDLLNLIEVLWRAKKTVMAVVFAFACAGLLISFILPQKWTSSAVITPAEAIQWQDLEKTFTKLRVLDLDVNIDRGGAFNLFIKKFQSVSLLEEYLRSSPYV
;
A
#
# COMPACT_ATOMS: atom_id res chain seq x y z
N MET A 1 35.68 -38.31 30.68
CA MET A 1 35.96 -37.88 29.30
C MET A 1 34.73 -38.16 28.47
N SER A 2 33.99 -37.12 28.06
CA SER A 2 32.73 -37.25 27.31
C SER A 2 32.95 -36.98 25.83
N SER A 3 32.71 -37.99 24.99
CA SER A 3 32.68 -37.84 23.54
C SER A 3 31.29 -37.35 23.11
N LEU A 4 31.23 -36.12 22.61
CA LEU A 4 30.06 -35.54 21.95
C LEU A 4 29.77 -36.30 20.64
N ASN A 5 28.59 -36.93 20.54
CA ASN A 5 28.09 -37.51 19.31
C ASN A 5 27.20 -36.47 18.60
N ILE A 6 27.72 -35.88 17.52
CA ILE A 6 26.97 -34.93 16.69
C ILE A 6 26.04 -35.75 15.81
N LYS A 7 24.74 -35.68 16.09
CA LYS A 7 23.69 -36.33 15.31
C LYS A 7 23.54 -35.57 13.98
N GLN A 8 24.15 -36.09 12.93
CA GLN A 8 24.06 -35.58 11.56
C GLN A 8 22.60 -35.63 11.08
N GLY A 9 22.11 -34.50 10.60
CA GLY A 9 20.70 -34.24 10.39
C GLY A 9 20.11 -34.92 9.15
N SER A 10 18.88 -35.38 9.35
CA SER A 10 17.77 -35.30 8.39
C SER A 10 18.03 -35.81 6.97
N ASP A 11 17.99 -37.13 6.82
CA ASP A 11 17.64 -37.75 5.55
C ASP A 11 16.18 -37.40 5.22
N ALA A 12 15.99 -36.33 4.45
CA ALA A 12 14.73 -36.10 3.76
C ALA A 12 14.54 -37.27 2.79
N HIS A 13 13.64 -38.17 3.14
CA HIS A 13 13.36 -39.41 2.41
C HIS A 13 12.75 -39.09 1.03
N PHE A 14 13.59 -38.85 0.04
CA PHE A 14 13.25 -38.74 -1.39
C PHE A 14 13.70 -39.98 -2.17
N SER A 15 13.56 -41.17 -1.57
CA SER A 15 14.08 -42.44 -2.09
C SER A 15 13.36 -42.99 -3.33
N GLU A 16 12.40 -42.26 -3.93
CA GLU A 16 11.49 -42.81 -4.94
C GLU A 16 11.60 -42.15 -6.33
N TYR A 17 12.63 -41.34 -6.56
CA TYR A 17 12.90 -40.74 -7.87
C TYR A 17 14.27 -41.21 -8.39
N PRO A 18 14.33 -42.16 -9.33
CA PRO A 18 15.59 -42.50 -9.96
C PRO A 18 16.08 -41.29 -10.78
N LEU A 19 17.18 -40.67 -10.35
CA LEU A 19 17.88 -39.67 -11.14
C LEU A 19 18.47 -40.36 -12.37
N ALA A 20 18.01 -39.93 -13.55
CA ALA A 20 18.54 -40.38 -14.83
C ALA A 20 20.06 -40.15 -14.91
N SER A 21 20.77 -41.11 -15.49
CA SER A 21 22.23 -41.16 -15.55
C SER A 21 22.83 -39.93 -16.28
N PRO A 22 24.02 -39.43 -15.87
CA PRO A 22 24.58 -38.20 -16.40
C PRO A 22 25.35 -38.47 -17.70
N SER A 23 24.64 -38.55 -18.82
CA SER A 23 25.22 -38.27 -20.13
C SER A 23 24.10 -37.81 -21.05
N ASN A 24 24.27 -36.63 -21.65
CA ASN A 24 23.36 -35.89 -22.54
C ASN A 24 22.67 -34.73 -21.80
N ASN A 25 23.24 -33.54 -21.95
CA ASN A 25 22.83 -32.28 -21.34
C ASN A 25 21.56 -31.68 -22.00
N GLU A 26 20.66 -32.54 -22.49
CA GLU A 26 19.40 -32.16 -23.11
C GLU A 26 18.27 -32.27 -22.07
N ILE A 27 17.51 -31.20 -21.92
CA ILE A 27 16.34 -31.18 -21.03
C ILE A 27 15.23 -31.97 -21.71
N ASP A 28 14.96 -33.17 -21.22
CA ASP A 28 13.84 -33.98 -21.70
C ASP A 28 12.50 -33.44 -21.15
N LEU A 29 11.84 -32.65 -22.00
CA LEU A 29 10.57 -32.01 -21.68
C LEU A 29 9.44 -33.02 -21.43
N LEU A 30 9.48 -34.18 -22.09
CA LEU A 30 8.42 -35.19 -21.97
C LEU A 30 8.50 -35.91 -20.62
N ASN A 31 9.72 -36.23 -20.18
CA ASN A 31 9.97 -36.80 -18.86
C ASN A 31 9.57 -35.81 -17.74
N LEU A 32 9.85 -34.52 -17.91
CA LEU A 32 9.39 -33.50 -16.96
C LEU A 32 7.85 -33.43 -16.86
N ILE A 33 7.15 -33.50 -17.99
CA ILE A 33 5.68 -33.57 -18.03
C ILE A 33 5.17 -34.83 -17.32
N GLU A 34 5.81 -35.98 -17.52
CA GLU A 34 5.43 -37.23 -16.87
C GLU A 34 5.61 -37.17 -15.35
N VAL A 35 6.73 -36.62 -14.88
CA VAL A 35 6.98 -36.38 -13.46
C VAL A 35 5.94 -35.44 -12.86
N LEU A 36 5.58 -34.36 -13.56
CA LEU A 36 4.54 -33.42 -13.12
C LEU A 36 3.16 -34.08 -13.07
N TRP A 37 2.84 -34.92 -14.05
CA TRP A 37 1.58 -35.67 -14.11
C TRP A 37 1.47 -36.72 -13.01
N ARG A 38 2.58 -37.39 -12.68
CA ARG A 38 2.66 -38.38 -11.60
C ARG A 38 2.62 -37.73 -10.22
N ALA A 39 3.23 -36.56 -10.07
CA ALA A 39 3.24 -35.75 -8.85
C ALA A 39 2.02 -34.80 -8.70
N LYS A 40 1.00 -34.91 -9.57
CA LYS A 40 -0.15 -33.98 -9.61
C LYS A 40 -0.83 -33.76 -8.27
N LYS A 41 -0.88 -34.77 -7.40
CA LYS A 41 -1.50 -34.67 -6.07
C LYS A 41 -0.68 -33.78 -5.14
N THR A 42 0.64 -33.91 -5.17
CA THR A 42 1.58 -33.07 -4.40
C THR A 42 1.53 -31.63 -4.89
N VAL A 43 1.53 -31.42 -6.21
CA VAL A 43 1.39 -30.08 -6.80
C VAL A 43 0.09 -29.43 -6.36
N MET A 44 -1.04 -30.14 -6.45
CA MET A 44 -2.34 -29.63 -5.99
C MET A 44 -2.35 -29.33 -4.49
N ALA A 45 -1.74 -30.18 -3.66
CA ALA A 45 -1.68 -29.98 -2.22
C ALA A 45 -0.86 -28.72 -1.85
N VAL A 46 0.29 -28.52 -2.51
CA VAL A 46 1.14 -27.35 -2.29
C VAL A 46 0.43 -26.07 -2.75
N VAL A 47 -0.15 -26.07 -3.95
CA VAL A 47 -0.93 -24.93 -4.47
C VAL A 47 -2.08 -24.59 -3.53
N PHE A 48 -2.81 -25.60 -3.04
CA PHE A 48 -3.91 -25.40 -2.10
C PHE A 48 -3.42 -24.80 -0.77
N ALA A 49 -2.30 -25.29 -0.22
CA ALA A 49 -1.72 -24.76 1.01
C ALA A 49 -1.34 -23.26 0.87
N PHE A 50 -0.69 -22.90 -0.24
CA PHE A 50 -0.35 -21.49 -0.52
C PHE A 50 -1.58 -20.62 -0.78
N ALA A 51 -2.61 -21.16 -1.45
CA ALA A 51 -3.87 -20.45 -1.66
C ALA A 51 -4.58 -20.16 -0.33
N CYS A 52 -4.66 -21.15 0.57
CA CYS A 52 -5.21 -20.96 1.91
C CYS A 52 -4.40 -19.93 2.71
N ALA A 53 -3.07 -20.01 2.68
CA ALA A 53 -2.21 -19.03 3.36
C ALA A 53 -2.42 -17.61 2.82
N GLY A 54 -2.47 -17.42 1.50
CA GLY A 54 -2.71 -16.12 0.87
C GLY A 54 -4.08 -15.55 1.23
N LEU A 55 -5.12 -16.39 1.27
CA LEU A 55 -6.45 -16.00 1.69
C LEU A 55 -6.47 -15.56 3.16
N LEU A 56 -5.84 -16.31 4.07
CA LEU A 56 -5.72 -15.93 5.47
C LEU A 56 -4.99 -14.59 5.63
N ILE A 57 -3.88 -14.40 4.92
CA ILE A 57 -3.12 -13.14 4.93
C ILE A 57 -3.99 -11.98 4.42
N SER A 58 -4.79 -12.20 3.37
CA SER A 58 -5.69 -11.19 2.82
C SER A 58 -6.79 -10.76 3.80
N PHE A 59 -7.27 -11.66 4.65
CA PHE A 59 -8.25 -11.31 5.70
C PHE A 59 -7.60 -10.60 6.90
N ILE A 60 -6.32 -10.87 7.18
CA ILE A 60 -5.57 -10.23 8.27
C ILE A 60 -5.14 -8.80 7.87
N LEU A 61 -4.85 -8.57 6.59
CA LEU A 61 -4.43 -7.25 6.12
C LEU A 61 -5.60 -6.26 6.20
N PRO A 62 -5.46 -5.14 6.94
CA PRO A 62 -6.51 -4.15 7.02
C PRO A 62 -6.70 -3.49 5.66
N GLN A 63 -7.95 -3.31 5.27
CA GLN A 63 -8.28 -2.61 4.04
C GLN A 63 -7.92 -1.12 4.19
N LYS A 64 -7.01 -0.64 3.34
CA LYS A 64 -6.59 0.76 3.32
C LYS A 64 -7.34 1.49 2.22
N TRP A 65 -7.99 2.59 2.58
CA TRP A 65 -8.65 3.51 1.66
C TRP A 65 -7.89 4.83 1.64
N THR A 66 -7.74 5.42 0.46
CA THR A 66 -7.08 6.72 0.29
C THR A 66 -8.04 7.66 -0.43
N SER A 67 -8.42 8.74 0.25
CA SER A 67 -9.20 9.82 -0.36
C SER A 67 -8.24 10.88 -0.92
N SER A 68 -8.57 11.44 -2.08
CA SER A 68 -7.76 12.48 -2.74
C SER A 68 -8.67 13.55 -3.29
N ALA A 69 -8.28 14.81 -3.12
CA ALA A 69 -9.02 15.97 -3.59
C ALA A 69 -8.08 16.92 -4.33
N VAL A 70 -8.59 17.54 -5.40
CA VAL A 70 -7.90 18.60 -6.14
C VAL A 70 -8.55 19.92 -5.78
N ILE A 71 -7.74 20.87 -5.32
CA ILE A 71 -8.18 22.20 -4.88
C ILE A 71 -7.64 23.28 -5.82
N THR A 72 -8.47 24.28 -6.10
CA THR A 72 -8.13 25.42 -6.96
C THR A 72 -8.39 26.73 -6.22
N PRO A 73 -7.76 27.84 -6.65
CA PRO A 73 -8.08 29.17 -6.12
C PRO A 73 -9.56 29.50 -6.27
N ALA A 74 -10.05 30.39 -5.41
CA ALA A 74 -11.45 30.81 -5.40
C ALA A 74 -11.85 31.47 -6.72
N GLU A 75 -13.01 31.07 -7.24
CA GLU A 75 -13.58 31.66 -8.44
C GLU A 75 -14.10 33.08 -8.14
N ALA A 76 -14.20 33.93 -9.17
CA ALA A 76 -14.66 35.31 -9.01
C ALA A 76 -16.06 35.40 -8.37
N ILE A 77 -16.93 34.45 -8.68
CA ILE A 77 -18.29 34.38 -8.13
C ILE A 77 -18.26 34.13 -6.62
N GLN A 78 -17.38 33.23 -6.15
CA GLN A 78 -17.21 32.93 -4.72
C GLN A 78 -16.58 34.11 -3.97
N TRP A 79 -15.79 34.93 -4.66
CA TRP A 79 -15.11 36.10 -4.09
C TRP A 79 -16.00 37.36 -4.03
N GLN A 80 -17.14 37.35 -4.73
CA GLN A 80 -17.97 38.53 -4.94
C GLN A 80 -18.48 39.16 -3.63
N ASP A 81 -18.86 38.35 -2.65
CA ASP A 81 -19.38 38.85 -1.37
C ASP A 81 -18.29 39.50 -0.51
N LEU A 82 -17.04 39.02 -0.65
CA LEU A 82 -15.90 39.62 0.01
C LEU A 82 -15.55 40.98 -0.64
N GLU A 83 -15.60 41.07 -1.97
CA GLU A 83 -15.39 42.35 -2.69
C GLU A 83 -16.43 43.41 -2.35
N LYS A 84 -17.71 43.02 -2.19
CA LYS A 84 -18.75 43.93 -1.69
C LYS A 84 -18.38 44.49 -0.32
N THR A 85 -17.78 43.66 0.55
CA THR A 85 -17.34 44.08 1.88
C THR A 85 -16.14 45.00 1.81
N PHE A 86 -15.12 44.69 1.00
CA PHE A 86 -13.98 45.59 0.77
C PHE A 86 -14.39 46.92 0.19
N THR A 87 -15.37 46.93 -0.72
CA THR A 87 -15.92 48.17 -1.29
C THR A 87 -16.58 49.03 -0.21
N LYS A 88 -17.37 48.41 0.69
CA LYS A 88 -17.97 49.14 1.83
C LYS A 88 -16.92 49.70 2.77
N LEU A 89 -15.85 48.95 3.04
CA LEU A 89 -14.75 49.40 3.89
C LEU A 89 -13.97 50.54 3.24
N ARG A 90 -13.74 50.47 1.92
CA ARG A 90 -13.09 51.54 1.17
C ARG A 90 -13.89 52.84 1.18
N VAL A 91 -15.23 52.77 1.17
CA VAL A 91 -16.09 53.95 1.35
C VAL A 91 -15.90 54.59 2.74
N LEU A 92 -15.49 53.80 3.74
CA LEU A 92 -15.16 54.27 5.09
C LEU A 92 -13.68 54.66 5.24
N ASP A 93 -12.95 54.84 4.13
CA ASP A 93 -11.52 55.17 4.07
C ASP A 93 -10.59 54.08 4.68
N LEU A 94 -11.07 52.83 4.75
CA LEU A 94 -10.28 51.67 5.15
C LEU A 94 -9.86 50.87 3.91
N ASP A 95 -8.58 50.89 3.57
CA ASP A 95 -8.04 50.11 2.46
C ASP A 95 -7.56 48.73 2.94
N VAL A 96 -8.30 47.69 2.55
CA VAL A 96 -7.96 46.28 2.83
C VAL A 96 -7.71 45.58 1.50
N ASN A 97 -6.46 45.16 1.29
CA ASN A 97 -6.04 44.47 0.07
C ASN A 97 -5.77 42.99 0.37
N ILE A 98 -6.74 42.12 0.06
CA ILE A 98 -6.57 40.66 0.14
C ILE A 98 -6.73 40.11 -1.28
N ASP A 99 -5.68 39.48 -1.78
CA ASP A 99 -5.67 38.83 -3.08
C ASP A 99 -6.16 37.36 -2.99
N ARG A 100 -6.82 36.89 -4.05
CA ARG A 100 -7.30 35.51 -4.17
C ARG A 100 -6.17 34.49 -4.13
N GLY A 101 -5.06 34.76 -4.83
CA GLY A 101 -3.87 33.91 -4.82
C GLY A 101 -3.20 33.90 -3.45
N GLY A 102 -3.12 35.06 -2.81
CA GLY A 102 -2.64 35.18 -1.42
C GLY A 102 -3.45 34.33 -0.43
N ALA A 103 -4.78 34.40 -0.50
CA ALA A 103 -5.68 33.61 0.34
C ALA A 103 -5.53 32.11 0.08
N PHE A 104 -5.41 31.70 -1.19
CA PHE A 104 -5.18 30.30 -1.55
C PHE A 104 -3.84 29.78 -1.00
N ASN A 105 -2.75 30.54 -1.18
CA ASN A 105 -1.44 30.16 -0.65
C ASN A 105 -1.43 30.06 0.88
N LEU A 106 -2.16 30.95 1.55
CA LEU A 106 -2.34 30.90 3.00
C LEU A 106 -3.13 29.65 3.42
N PHE A 107 -4.16 29.26 2.67
CA PHE A 107 -4.86 28.00 2.87
C PHE A 107 -3.92 26.80 2.75
N ILE A 108 -3.14 26.70 1.67
CA ILE A 108 -2.15 25.61 1.49
C ILE A 108 -1.17 25.56 2.65
N LYS A 109 -0.63 26.71 3.06
CA LYS A 109 0.30 26.82 4.18
C LYS A 109 -0.32 26.33 5.50
N LYS A 110 -1.59 26.66 5.77
CA LYS A 110 -2.29 26.18 6.98
C LYS A 110 -2.62 24.69 6.89
N PHE A 111 -3.06 24.22 5.74
CA PHE A 111 -3.40 22.81 5.52
C PHE A 111 -2.18 21.89 5.68
N GLN A 112 -1.00 22.34 5.27
CA GLN A 112 0.26 21.61 5.45
C GLN A 112 0.85 21.71 6.86
N SER A 113 0.25 22.51 7.76
CA SER A 113 0.75 22.70 9.11
C SER A 113 0.40 21.51 10.00
N VAL A 114 1.41 20.82 10.52
CA VAL A 114 1.25 19.66 11.41
C VAL A 114 0.50 20.04 12.69
N SER A 115 0.75 21.23 13.24
CA SER A 115 0.09 21.71 14.46
C SER A 115 -1.43 21.88 14.29
N LEU A 116 -1.86 22.44 13.15
CA LEU A 116 -3.28 22.63 12.86
C LEU A 116 -3.97 21.30 12.54
N LEU A 117 -3.25 20.38 11.89
CA LEU A 117 -3.73 19.02 11.68
C LEU A 117 -3.94 18.32 13.02
N GLU A 118 -2.96 18.37 13.92
CA GLU A 118 -3.08 17.74 15.25
C GLU A 118 -4.25 18.33 16.05
N GLU A 119 -4.39 19.66 16.04
CA GLU A 119 -5.52 20.34 16.69
C GLU A 119 -6.86 19.91 16.11
N TYR A 120 -6.95 19.75 14.78
CA TYR A 120 -8.13 19.24 14.11
C TYR A 120 -8.44 17.77 14.48
N LEU A 121 -7.44 16.89 14.50
CA LEU A 121 -7.61 15.49 14.86
C LEU A 121 -8.05 15.33 16.32
N ARG A 122 -7.53 16.15 17.24
CA ARG A 122 -7.90 16.10 18.67
C ARG A 122 -9.29 16.65 18.97
N SER A 123 -9.79 17.57 18.14
CA SER A 123 -11.08 18.23 18.36
C SER A 123 -12.23 17.60 17.57
N SER A 124 -11.93 16.78 16.55
CA SER A 124 -12.92 16.11 15.74
C SER A 124 -13.51 14.90 16.46
N PRO A 125 -14.85 14.78 16.58
CA PRO A 125 -15.49 13.63 17.24
C PRO A 125 -15.41 12.33 16.42
N TYR A 126 -14.94 12.40 15.17
CA TYR A 126 -14.90 11.28 14.23
C TYR A 126 -13.53 10.59 14.15
N VAL A 127 -12.50 11.19 14.77
CA VAL A 127 -11.11 10.70 14.78
C VAL A 127 -10.79 10.23 16.19
#